data_AF-A0A975K380-F1
#
_entry.id   AF-A0A975K380-F1
#
_cell.length_a   1.000
_cell.length_b   1.000
_cell.length_c   1.000
_cell.angle_alpha   90.00
_cell.angle_beta   90.00
_cell.angle_gamma   90.00
#
_symmetry.space_group_name_H-M   'P 1'
#
loop_
_entity.id
_entity.type
_entity.pdbx_description
1 polymer ?
#
loop_
_entity_poly.entity_id
_entity_poly.type
_entity_poly.pdbx_seq_one_letter_code
_entity_poly.pdbx_strand_id
1 'polypeptide(L)'
;MIQAGMTVHALLRGTPVPFRDAEYSAIAKMPISGPVRIGWLGLEGDAVADRVHHGGWDKAIHLYPQDHYPFWRERKPGHVLLDQAGAFGENIASSGLTESEICIGDRFTLGSAVLEVSHGRQPCWKLDHRFGAKDVMATIVKTARCGIYFRVVQEGEADASVDTHMALIDRPQPEWPVERVFRLLIGGGHRADPAAVRELAAMPLLAEAWRERAAKLAG
;
A
#
# COMPACT_ATOMS: atom_id res chain seq x y z
N MET A 1 1.22 10.11 -26.40
CA MET A 1 0.49 10.43 -25.15
C MET A 1 1.29 9.81 -24.02
N ILE A 2 1.70 10.59 -23.02
CA ILE A 2 2.45 10.05 -21.89
C ILE A 2 1.50 9.10 -21.16
N GLN A 3 1.85 7.82 -21.16
CA GLN A 3 1.12 6.81 -20.40
C GLN A 3 1.16 7.23 -18.93
N ALA A 4 0.00 7.36 -18.28
CA ALA A 4 -0.05 7.75 -16.88
C ALA A 4 0.84 6.80 -16.05
N GLY A 5 1.54 7.32 -15.05
CA GLY A 5 2.51 6.52 -14.29
C GLY A 5 3.09 7.30 -13.13
N MET A 6 3.95 6.65 -12.37
CA MET A 6 4.59 7.22 -11.18
C MET A 6 6.09 6.93 -11.18
N THR A 7 6.85 7.85 -10.61
CA THR A 7 8.29 7.66 -10.38
C THR A 7 8.47 6.89 -9.08
N VAL A 8 9.25 5.82 -9.11
CA VAL A 8 9.68 5.05 -7.94
C VAL A 8 11.08 5.50 -7.57
N HIS A 9 11.22 6.04 -6.36
CA HIS A 9 12.48 6.56 -5.80
C HIS A 9 13.28 5.49 -5.06
N ALA A 10 12.57 4.51 -4.49
CA ALA A 10 13.22 3.40 -3.81
C ALA A 10 12.31 2.18 -3.78
N LEU A 11 12.94 1.01 -3.94
CA LEU A 11 12.40 -0.25 -3.48
C LEU A 11 12.97 -0.52 -2.09
N LEU A 12 12.15 -1.07 -1.19
CA LEU A 12 12.53 -1.35 0.18
C LEU A 12 12.11 -2.76 0.58
N ARG A 13 12.94 -3.39 1.41
CA ARG A 13 12.62 -4.67 2.06
C ARG A 13 12.98 -4.64 3.53
N GLY A 14 12.40 -5.54 4.30
CA GLY A 14 12.70 -5.72 5.71
C GLY A 14 12.63 -7.19 6.09
N THR A 15 13.43 -7.55 7.09
CA THR A 15 13.31 -8.83 7.79
C THR A 15 12.67 -8.60 9.16
N PRO A 16 11.87 -9.55 9.67
CA PRO A 16 11.26 -9.43 10.99
C PRO A 16 12.32 -9.23 12.07
N VAL A 17 12.22 -8.13 12.81
CA VAL A 17 13.02 -7.86 14.00
C VAL A 17 12.12 -7.84 15.23
N PRO A 18 12.66 -8.11 16.45
CA PRO A 18 11.92 -7.90 17.68
C PRO A 18 11.33 -6.49 17.72
N PHE A 19 10.05 -6.37 18.04
CA PHE A 19 9.34 -5.10 17.96
C PHE A 19 8.81 -4.67 19.33
N ARG A 20 7.83 -5.40 19.87
CA ARG A 20 7.29 -5.17 21.21
C ARG A 20 6.92 -6.51 21.82
N ASP A 21 7.28 -6.70 23.08
CA ASP A 21 7.04 -7.95 23.82
C ASP A 21 7.62 -9.15 23.03
N ALA A 22 6.82 -10.19 22.76
CA ALA A 22 7.23 -11.34 21.94
C ALA A 22 6.93 -11.18 20.43
N GLU A 23 6.45 -10.00 19.98
CA GLU A 23 6.10 -9.79 18.58
C GLU A 23 7.29 -9.34 17.72
N TYR A 24 7.32 -9.88 16.50
CA TYR A 24 8.25 -9.49 15.45
C TYR A 24 7.54 -8.63 14.40
N SER A 25 8.28 -7.71 13.78
CA SER A 25 7.77 -6.86 12.71
C SER A 25 8.84 -6.56 11.67
N ALA A 26 8.47 -6.58 10.40
CA ALA A 26 9.31 -6.14 9.27
C ALA A 26 8.89 -4.75 8.77
N ILE A 27 8.31 -3.92 9.65
CA ILE A 27 7.85 -2.57 9.31
C ILE A 27 9.03 -1.61 9.08
N ALA A 28 10.21 -1.90 9.64
CA ALA A 28 11.42 -1.14 9.43
C ALA A 28 12.13 -1.59 8.13
N LYS A 29 11.51 -1.29 6.98
CA LYS A 29 12.10 -1.60 5.67
C LYS A 29 13.17 -0.57 5.32
N MET A 30 14.24 -1.05 4.70
CA MET A 30 15.37 -0.24 4.24
C MET A 30 15.47 -0.30 2.71
N PRO A 31 15.94 0.78 2.06
CA PRO A 31 16.21 0.78 0.63
C PRO A 31 17.13 -0.37 0.23
N ILE A 32 16.82 -1.00 -0.90
CA ILE A 32 17.67 -1.99 -1.56
C ILE A 32 18.47 -1.34 -2.70
N SER A 33 19.54 -1.99 -3.13
CA SER A 33 20.34 -1.58 -4.28
C SER A 33 20.58 -2.77 -5.19
N GLY A 34 20.56 -2.52 -6.50
CA GLY A 34 20.74 -3.52 -7.54
C GLY A 34 19.46 -4.29 -7.92
N PRO A 35 19.59 -5.34 -8.74
CA PRO A 35 18.45 -6.13 -9.19
C PRO A 35 17.72 -6.83 -8.03
N VAL A 36 16.40 -6.81 -8.08
CA VAL A 36 15.53 -7.54 -7.14
C VAL A 36 14.49 -8.35 -7.89
N ARG A 37 14.34 -9.61 -7.51
CA ARG A 37 13.26 -10.46 -8.00
C ARG A 37 11.94 -10.10 -7.32
N ILE A 38 10.90 -10.02 -8.13
CA ILE A 38 9.51 -9.77 -7.72
C ILE A 38 8.73 -11.05 -7.95
N GLY A 39 8.46 -11.78 -6.87
CA GLY A 39 7.70 -13.02 -6.89
C GLY A 39 6.24 -12.84 -6.46
N TRP A 40 5.43 -13.89 -6.58
CA TRP A 40 4.00 -13.88 -6.23
C TRP A 40 3.66 -13.33 -4.84
N LEU A 41 4.62 -13.42 -3.90
CA LEU A 41 4.45 -13.03 -2.50
C LEU A 41 5.22 -11.77 -2.11
N GLY A 42 5.86 -11.09 -3.06
CA GLY A 42 6.57 -9.83 -2.84
C GLY A 42 8.01 -9.82 -3.35
N LEU A 43 8.78 -8.85 -2.86
CA LEU A 43 10.20 -8.68 -3.21
C LEU A 43 11.06 -9.77 -2.57
N GLU A 44 12.05 -10.28 -3.30
CA GLU A 44 12.98 -11.26 -2.77
C GLU A 44 13.77 -10.72 -1.56
N GLY A 45 13.76 -11.52 -0.49
CA GLY A 45 14.36 -11.17 0.80
C GLY A 45 13.50 -10.21 1.65
N ASP A 46 12.33 -9.78 1.17
CA ASP A 46 11.32 -9.18 2.05
C ASP A 46 10.58 -10.28 2.80
N ALA A 47 10.37 -10.07 4.09
CA ALA A 47 9.67 -11.04 4.91
C ALA A 47 8.53 -10.37 5.67
N VAL A 48 7.37 -11.03 5.67
CA VAL A 48 6.21 -10.62 6.45
C VAL A 48 6.14 -11.47 7.72
N ALA A 49 6.27 -10.82 8.88
CA ALA A 49 6.21 -11.48 10.18
C ALA A 49 4.83 -12.11 10.47
N ASP A 50 3.75 -11.46 10.01
CA ASP A 50 2.38 -11.94 10.14
C ASP A 50 1.77 -12.15 8.74
N ARG A 51 1.87 -13.38 8.24
CA ARG A 51 1.35 -13.75 6.92
C ARG A 51 -0.17 -13.77 6.86
N VAL A 52 -0.86 -13.87 7.99
CA VAL A 52 -2.32 -13.91 8.05
C VAL A 52 -2.90 -12.50 7.82
N HIS A 53 -2.35 -11.50 8.51
CA HIS A 53 -2.90 -10.14 8.44
C HIS A 53 -2.16 -9.22 7.47
N HIS A 54 -0.86 -9.44 7.24
CA HIS A 54 0.02 -8.48 6.56
C HIS A 54 0.74 -9.04 5.33
N GLY A 55 0.38 -10.25 4.89
CA GLY A 55 0.95 -10.88 3.70
C GLY A 55 -0.12 -11.63 2.90
N GLY A 56 0.33 -12.49 2.02
CA GLY A 56 -0.53 -13.22 1.09
C GLY A 56 -0.64 -12.54 -0.27
N TRP A 57 -1.31 -13.21 -1.20
CA TRP A 57 -1.33 -12.83 -2.61
C TRP A 57 -1.84 -11.40 -2.85
N ASP A 58 -2.90 -10.99 -2.13
CA ASP A 58 -3.46 -9.63 -2.20
C ASP A 58 -2.58 -8.54 -1.56
N LYS A 59 -1.51 -8.89 -0.84
CA LYS A 59 -0.67 -7.94 -0.07
C LYS A 59 0.81 -8.13 -0.37
N ALA A 60 1.14 -8.60 -1.57
CA ALA A 60 2.50 -8.93 -1.96
C ALA A 60 3.43 -7.72 -1.89
N ILE A 61 2.95 -6.53 -2.28
CA ILE A 61 3.76 -5.30 -2.29
C ILE A 61 2.95 -4.15 -1.71
N HIS A 62 3.53 -3.43 -0.75
CA HIS A 62 2.96 -2.21 -0.19
C HIS A 62 3.63 -0.97 -0.78
N LEU A 63 2.85 0.00 -1.24
CA LEU A 63 3.31 1.31 -1.69
C LEU A 63 2.80 2.37 -0.74
N TYR A 64 3.67 3.33 -0.39
CA TYR A 64 3.24 4.55 0.30
C TYR A 64 3.74 5.78 -0.47
N PRO A 65 2.83 6.64 -0.96
CA PRO A 65 3.22 7.81 -1.73
C PRO A 65 4.10 8.76 -0.91
N GLN A 66 5.26 9.11 -1.46
CA GLN A 66 6.17 10.11 -0.88
C GLN A 66 5.55 11.51 -0.91
N ASP A 67 4.54 11.74 -1.75
CA ASP A 67 3.71 12.95 -1.75
C ASP A 67 3.05 13.22 -0.38
N HIS A 68 2.88 12.19 0.46
CA HIS A 68 2.33 12.34 1.81
C HIS A 68 3.36 12.70 2.88
N TYR A 69 4.65 12.51 2.63
CA TYR A 69 5.69 12.79 3.62
C TYR A 69 5.74 14.26 4.07
N PRO A 70 5.57 15.27 3.18
CA PRO A 70 5.44 16.66 3.62
C PRO A 70 4.33 16.87 4.65
N PHE A 71 3.14 16.33 4.42
CA PHE A 71 2.02 16.38 5.37
C PHE A 71 2.39 15.77 6.72
N TRP A 72 3.09 14.63 6.73
CA TRP A 72 3.52 14.00 7.97
C TRP A 72 4.61 14.79 8.69
N ARG A 73 5.54 15.41 7.96
CA ARG A 73 6.59 16.27 8.56
C ARG A 73 5.99 17.51 9.20
N GLU A 74 4.96 18.10 8.60
CA GLU A 74 4.20 19.19 9.23
C GLU A 74 3.47 18.69 10.50
N ARG A 75 2.87 17.50 10.44
CA ARG A 75 2.11 16.94 11.56
C ARG A 75 2.99 16.40 12.70
N LYS A 76 4.23 16.02 12.40
CA LYS A 76 5.25 15.49 13.31
C LYS A 76 6.62 16.11 13.02
N PRO A 77 6.81 17.40 13.34
CA PRO A 77 8.06 18.10 13.05
C PRO A 77 9.28 17.41 13.69
N GLY A 78 10.35 17.23 12.90
CA GLY A 78 11.61 16.64 13.37
C GLY A 78 11.58 15.14 13.69
N HIS A 79 10.53 14.42 13.29
CA HIS A 79 10.45 12.98 13.56
C HIS A 79 11.37 12.17 12.63
N VAL A 80 12.41 11.56 13.18
CA VAL A 80 13.49 10.88 12.45
C VAL A 80 13.03 9.83 11.42
N LEU A 81 11.93 9.13 11.67
CA LEU A 81 11.38 8.18 10.70
C LEU A 81 10.96 8.81 9.37
N LEU A 82 10.70 10.12 9.33
CA LEU A 82 10.26 10.84 8.14
C LEU A 82 11.42 11.42 7.32
N ASP A 83 12.67 11.18 7.75
CA ASP A 83 13.88 11.64 7.05
C ASP A 83 14.24 10.74 5.86
N GLN A 84 13.65 9.55 5.79
CA GLN A 84 13.83 8.58 4.70
C GLN A 84 12.56 7.78 4.44
N ALA A 85 12.47 7.17 3.26
CA ALA A 85 11.43 6.21 2.95
C ALA A 85 11.44 4.98 3.89
N GLY A 86 10.30 4.30 4.01
CA GLY A 86 10.09 3.14 4.87
C GLY A 86 9.45 3.46 6.22
N ALA A 87 9.02 4.71 6.44
CA ALA A 87 8.36 5.11 7.68
C ALA A 87 7.07 4.32 7.94
N PHE A 88 6.35 3.96 6.87
CA PHE A 88 5.05 3.30 6.92
C PHE A 88 5.13 1.80 6.58
N GLY A 89 6.33 1.26 6.40
CA GLY A 89 6.59 -0.15 6.09
C GLY A 89 6.33 -0.51 4.63
N GLU A 90 6.36 0.47 3.74
CA GLU A 90 6.27 0.33 2.29
C GLU A 90 7.46 -0.41 1.67
N ASN A 91 7.17 -1.19 0.64
CA ASN A 91 8.12 -1.77 -0.29
C ASN A 91 8.43 -0.83 -1.46
N ILE A 92 7.49 0.05 -1.81
CA ILE A 92 7.66 1.03 -2.89
C ILE A 92 7.46 2.43 -2.32
N ALA A 93 8.50 3.25 -2.45
CA ALA A 93 8.43 4.68 -2.28
C ALA A 93 8.35 5.34 -3.66
N SER A 94 7.21 5.96 -3.96
CA SER A 94 6.96 6.60 -5.26
C SER A 94 6.37 7.99 -5.11
N SER A 95 6.36 8.76 -6.20
CA SER A 95 5.62 10.02 -6.28
C SER A 95 4.86 10.21 -7.59
N GLY A 96 3.88 11.11 -7.57
CA GLY A 96 3.14 11.56 -8.75
C GLY A 96 1.75 10.94 -8.90
N LEU A 97 1.44 9.90 -8.13
CA LEU A 97 0.09 9.33 -8.02
C LEU A 97 -0.20 8.94 -6.57
N THR A 98 -1.37 9.34 -6.07
CA THR A 98 -1.85 8.95 -4.72
C THR A 98 -3.10 8.07 -4.79
N GLU A 99 -3.67 7.75 -3.63
CA GLU A 99 -4.89 6.94 -3.51
C GLU A 99 -6.11 7.54 -4.23
N SER A 100 -6.09 8.84 -4.53
CA SER A 100 -7.17 9.52 -5.26
C SER A 100 -7.10 9.31 -6.78
N GLU A 101 -5.92 8.97 -7.29
CA GLU A 101 -5.65 8.79 -8.73
C GLU A 101 -5.46 7.32 -9.13
N ILE A 102 -5.12 6.45 -8.17
CA ILE A 102 -4.93 5.01 -8.36
C ILE A 102 -6.23 4.27 -8.04
N CYS A 103 -6.69 3.44 -8.97
CA CYS A 103 -7.96 2.72 -8.88
C CYS A 103 -7.77 1.21 -8.59
N ILE A 104 -8.80 0.57 -8.03
CA ILE A 104 -8.81 -0.88 -7.82
C ILE A 104 -8.62 -1.61 -9.17
N GLY A 105 -7.73 -2.60 -9.20
CA GLY A 105 -7.42 -3.35 -10.40
C GLY A 105 -6.55 -2.62 -11.43
N ASP A 106 -6.14 -1.37 -11.20
CA ASP A 106 -5.12 -0.73 -12.03
C ASP A 106 -3.88 -1.64 -12.11
N ARG A 107 -3.31 -1.79 -13.31
CA ARG A 107 -2.10 -2.60 -13.51
C ARG A 107 -0.93 -1.72 -13.89
N PHE A 108 0.19 -1.92 -13.22
CA PHE A 108 1.42 -1.19 -13.45
C PHE A 108 2.57 -2.14 -13.77
N THR A 109 3.43 -1.74 -14.70
CA THR A 109 4.74 -2.40 -14.86
C THR A 109 5.71 -1.93 -13.80
N LEU A 110 6.60 -2.81 -13.34
CA LEU A 110 7.78 -2.46 -12.55
C LEU A 110 8.94 -3.36 -13.00
N GLY A 111 9.83 -2.83 -13.81
CA GLY A 111 10.78 -3.65 -14.58
C GLY A 111 10.03 -4.63 -15.47
N SER A 112 10.30 -5.93 -15.34
CA SER A 112 9.60 -6.99 -16.08
C SER A 112 8.37 -7.56 -15.36
N ALA A 113 8.08 -7.11 -14.13
CA ALA A 113 6.92 -7.55 -13.37
C ALA A 113 5.66 -6.72 -13.70
N VAL A 114 4.48 -7.30 -13.45
CA VAL A 114 3.19 -6.60 -13.50
C VAL A 114 2.49 -6.71 -12.16
N LEU A 115 2.14 -5.55 -11.61
CA LEU A 115 1.50 -5.37 -10.32
C LEU A 115 0.05 -4.91 -10.52
N GLU A 116 -0.90 -5.49 -9.80
CA GLU A 116 -2.32 -5.12 -9.85
C GLU A 116 -2.78 -4.58 -8.49
N VAL A 117 -3.43 -3.41 -8.49
CA VAL A 117 -3.95 -2.80 -7.27
C VAL A 117 -5.06 -3.66 -6.69
N SER A 118 -4.91 -4.03 -5.42
CA SER A 118 -5.85 -4.93 -4.74
C SER A 118 -6.78 -4.21 -3.77
N HIS A 119 -6.25 -3.26 -2.98
CA HIS A 119 -6.95 -2.48 -1.97
C HIS A 119 -6.01 -1.41 -1.35
N GLY A 120 -6.58 -0.52 -0.54
CA GLY A 120 -5.80 0.39 0.32
C GLY A 120 -5.28 -0.31 1.57
N ARG A 121 -4.22 0.21 2.18
CA ARG A 121 -3.64 -0.41 3.38
C ARG A 121 -4.39 0.02 4.64
N GLN A 122 -4.99 -0.95 5.34
CA GLN A 122 -5.62 -0.69 6.64
C GLN A 122 -4.53 -0.40 7.70
N PRO A 123 -4.59 0.73 8.42
CA PRO A 123 -3.61 1.03 9.46
C PRO A 123 -3.77 0.07 10.65
N CYS A 124 -2.66 -0.30 11.29
CA CYS A 124 -2.63 -1.17 12.47
C CYS A 124 -1.79 -0.53 13.59
N TRP A 125 -1.95 -1.03 14.82
CA TRP A 125 -1.33 -0.48 16.03
C TRP A 125 0.20 -0.41 15.97
N LYS A 126 0.83 -1.23 15.13
CA LYS A 126 2.29 -1.21 14.91
C LYS A 126 2.78 0.13 14.36
N LEU A 127 1.93 0.90 13.68
CA LEU A 127 2.28 2.27 13.25
C LEU A 127 2.41 3.22 14.44
N ASP A 128 1.39 3.25 15.30
CA ASP A 128 1.40 4.12 16.47
C ASP A 128 2.61 3.81 17.37
N HIS A 129 2.90 2.52 17.54
CA HIS A 129 4.09 2.09 18.27
C HIS A 129 5.40 2.53 17.59
N ARG A 130 5.54 2.32 16.27
CA ARG A 130 6.73 2.69 15.50
C ARG A 130 7.02 4.19 15.56
N PHE A 131 5.98 5.02 15.45
CA PHE A 131 6.10 6.48 15.54
C PHE A 131 6.12 7.00 16.99
N GLY A 132 6.05 6.13 18.00
CA GLY A 132 5.95 6.55 19.40
C GLY A 132 4.77 7.47 19.68
N ALA A 133 3.70 7.40 18.89
CA ALA A 133 2.59 8.35 18.89
C ALA A 133 1.24 7.63 18.74
N LYS A 134 0.23 8.04 19.50
CA LYS A 134 -1.09 7.37 19.54
C LYS A 134 -2.12 7.87 18.50
N ASP A 135 -1.68 8.68 17.55
CA ASP A 135 -2.56 9.40 16.62
C ASP A 135 -2.29 9.09 15.14
N VAL A 136 -1.32 8.23 14.80
CA VAL A 136 -0.97 7.94 13.41
C VAL A 136 -2.08 7.18 12.73
N MET A 137 -2.59 6.11 13.35
CA MET A 137 -3.71 5.33 12.83
C MET A 137 -4.94 6.21 12.60
N ALA A 138 -5.33 7.00 13.60
CA ALA A 138 -6.49 7.87 13.52
C ALA A 138 -6.34 8.93 12.42
N THR A 139 -5.13 9.47 12.26
CA THR A 139 -4.82 10.43 11.18
C THR A 139 -4.96 9.76 9.81
N ILE A 140 -4.43 8.54 9.62
CA ILE A 140 -4.58 7.78 8.37
C ILE A 140 -6.06 7.55 8.06
N VAL A 141 -6.85 7.06 9.03
CA VAL A 141 -8.28 6.82 8.82
C VAL A 141 -9.02 8.10 8.42
N LYS A 142 -8.74 9.21 9.11
CA LYS A 142 -9.38 10.51 8.83
C LYS A 142 -9.01 11.09 7.46
N THR A 143 -7.79 10.87 7.01
CA THR A 143 -7.22 11.52 5.82
C THR A 143 -7.17 10.64 4.58
N ALA A 144 -7.44 9.34 4.73
CA ALA A 144 -7.33 8.30 3.71
C ALA A 144 -5.93 8.13 3.07
N ARG A 145 -4.87 8.73 3.65
CA ARG A 145 -3.46 8.55 3.27
C ARG A 145 -2.93 7.20 3.75
N CYS A 146 -3.54 6.16 3.22
CA CYS A 146 -3.49 4.80 3.74
C CYS A 146 -2.37 3.95 3.15
N GLY A 147 -1.85 4.31 1.98
CA GLY A 147 -1.00 3.46 1.16
C GLY A 147 -1.82 2.45 0.36
N ILE A 148 -1.14 1.74 -0.54
CA ILE A 148 -1.76 0.90 -1.56
C ILE A 148 -1.12 -0.48 -1.53
N TYR A 149 -1.93 -1.53 -1.56
CA TYR A 149 -1.45 -2.89 -1.74
C TYR A 149 -1.60 -3.34 -3.18
N PHE A 150 -0.56 -4.01 -3.67
CA PHE A 150 -0.54 -4.68 -4.95
C PHE A 150 -0.41 -6.18 -4.76
N ARG A 151 -1.12 -6.92 -5.61
CA ARG A 151 -0.81 -8.32 -5.91
C ARG A 151 0.09 -8.39 -7.14
N VAL A 152 0.92 -9.42 -7.22
CA VAL A 152 1.72 -9.70 -8.43
C VAL A 152 0.89 -10.55 -9.37
N VAL A 153 0.69 -10.08 -10.61
CA VAL A 153 -0.03 -10.82 -11.67
C VAL A 153 0.92 -11.36 -12.75
N GLN A 154 2.16 -10.85 -12.78
CA GLN A 154 3.27 -11.40 -13.53
C GLN A 154 4.56 -11.22 -12.72
N GLU A 155 5.25 -12.32 -12.39
CA GLU A 155 6.57 -12.27 -11.76
C GLU A 155 7.59 -11.62 -12.70
N GLY A 156 8.65 -11.06 -12.11
CA GLY A 156 9.72 -10.43 -12.88
C GLY A 156 10.83 -9.93 -11.99
N GLU A 157 11.56 -8.95 -12.49
CA GLU A 157 12.70 -8.31 -11.83
C GLU A 157 12.65 -6.81 -12.06
N ALA A 158 13.16 -6.05 -11.10
CA ALA A 158 13.35 -4.62 -11.20
C ALA A 158 14.74 -4.22 -10.70
N ASP A 159 15.29 -3.16 -11.26
CA ASP A 159 16.55 -2.58 -10.79
C ASP A 159 16.26 -1.50 -9.75
N ALA A 160 16.76 -1.69 -8.53
CA ALA A 160 16.64 -0.75 -7.42
C ALA A 160 17.87 0.14 -7.25
N SER A 161 18.82 0.13 -8.20
CA SER A 161 20.00 1.00 -8.15
C SER A 161 19.73 2.45 -8.56
N VAL A 162 18.59 2.71 -9.21
CA VAL A 162 18.18 4.03 -9.74
C VAL A 162 16.69 4.26 -9.56
N ASP A 163 16.29 5.53 -9.66
CA ASP A 163 14.88 5.86 -9.84
C ASP A 163 14.34 5.15 -11.08
N THR A 164 13.17 4.52 -10.93
CA THR A 164 12.50 3.81 -12.02
C THR A 164 11.08 4.31 -12.19
N HIS A 165 10.37 3.80 -13.19
CA HIS A 165 9.03 4.25 -13.51
C HIS A 165 8.05 3.08 -13.51
N MET A 166 6.91 3.28 -12.87
CA MET A 166 5.76 2.39 -12.98
C MET A 166 4.75 2.95 -13.97
N ALA A 167 4.60 2.29 -15.12
CA ALA A 167 3.65 2.73 -16.16
C ALA A 167 2.30 2.02 -15.97
N LEU A 168 1.21 2.78 -15.97
CA LEU A 168 -0.16 2.24 -15.97
C LEU A 168 -0.44 1.59 -17.32
N ILE A 169 -0.68 0.28 -17.33
CA ILE A 169 -0.95 -0.49 -18.56
C ILE A 169 -2.42 -0.91 -18.70
N ASP A 170 -3.19 -0.88 -17.62
CA ASP A 170 -4.61 -1.25 -17.62
C ASP A 170 -5.36 -0.56 -16.47
N ARG A 171 -6.63 -0.19 -16.69
CA ARG A 171 -7.51 0.47 -15.71
C ARG A 171 -8.94 -0.07 -15.85
N PRO A 172 -9.24 -1.22 -15.23
CA PRO A 172 -10.55 -1.85 -15.36
C PRO A 172 -11.66 -1.16 -14.55
N GLN A 173 -11.32 -0.43 -13.47
CA GLN A 173 -12.29 0.17 -12.55
C GLN A 173 -12.05 1.67 -12.32
N PRO A 174 -12.16 2.53 -13.36
CA PRO A 174 -11.81 3.95 -13.27
C PRO A 174 -12.63 4.76 -12.26
N GLU A 175 -13.82 4.27 -11.89
CA GLU A 175 -14.70 4.92 -10.91
C GLU A 175 -14.40 4.55 -9.45
N TRP A 176 -13.41 3.67 -9.25
CA TRP A 176 -13.05 3.12 -7.94
C TRP A 176 -11.63 3.50 -7.49
N PRO A 177 -11.32 4.80 -7.27
CA PRO A 177 -10.10 5.21 -6.58
C PRO A 177 -9.94 4.52 -5.23
N VAL A 178 -8.71 4.15 -4.87
CA VAL A 178 -8.40 3.53 -3.58
C VAL A 178 -8.90 4.38 -2.41
N GLU A 179 -8.79 5.71 -2.51
CA GLU A 179 -9.30 6.64 -1.51
C GLU A 179 -10.81 6.48 -1.30
N ARG A 180 -11.60 6.39 -2.38
CA ARG A 180 -13.06 6.22 -2.32
C ARG A 180 -13.40 4.92 -1.60
N VAL A 181 -12.76 3.82 -1.99
CA VAL A 181 -12.98 2.50 -1.40
C VAL A 181 -12.59 2.49 0.09
N PHE A 182 -11.45 3.08 0.43
CA PHE A 182 -11.00 3.18 1.82
C PHE A 182 -11.97 4.00 2.68
N ARG A 183 -12.45 5.15 2.19
CA ARG A 183 -13.43 5.98 2.91
C ARG A 183 -14.75 5.25 3.17
N LEU A 184 -15.24 4.49 2.17
CA LEU A 184 -16.47 3.70 2.31
C LEU A 184 -16.31 2.58 3.34
N LEU A 185 -15.27 1.74 3.20
CA LEU A 185 -15.14 0.50 3.96
C LEU A 185 -14.41 0.63 5.30
N ILE A 186 -13.49 1.60 5.42
CA ILE A 186 -12.66 1.79 6.62
C ILE A 186 -12.98 3.12 7.31
N GLY A 187 -13.15 4.19 6.53
CA GLY A 187 -13.44 5.54 7.04
C GLY A 187 -14.85 5.76 7.58
N GLY A 188 -15.71 4.73 7.60
CA GLY A 188 -17.07 4.80 8.12
C GLY A 188 -18.11 5.33 7.14
N GLY A 189 -17.76 5.54 5.86
CA GLY A 189 -18.65 6.10 4.84
C GLY A 189 -19.73 5.15 4.30
N HIS A 190 -19.69 3.86 4.63
CA HIS A 190 -20.58 2.83 4.07
C HIS A 190 -22.10 3.15 4.06
N ARG A 191 -22.61 3.87 5.07
CA ARG A 191 -24.05 4.22 5.13
C ARG A 191 -24.46 5.30 4.12
N ALA A 192 -23.52 6.11 3.66
CA ALA A 192 -23.80 7.19 2.71
C ALA A 192 -24.06 6.66 1.30
N ASP A 193 -23.52 5.48 0.96
CA ASP A 193 -23.70 4.86 -0.35
C ASP A 193 -23.77 3.33 -0.25
N PRO A 194 -24.92 2.77 0.19
CA PRO A 194 -25.08 1.32 0.34
C PRO A 194 -25.03 0.57 -1.00
N ALA A 195 -25.34 1.24 -2.12
CA ALA A 195 -25.27 0.64 -3.44
C ALA A 195 -23.80 0.42 -3.85
N ALA A 196 -22.94 1.42 -3.65
CA ALA A 196 -21.50 1.28 -3.84
C ALA A 196 -20.90 0.15 -2.97
N VAL A 197 -21.34 0.02 -1.72
CA VAL A 197 -20.84 -1.03 -0.82
C VAL A 197 -21.23 -2.43 -1.34
N ARG A 198 -22.44 -2.60 -1.89
CA ARG A 198 -22.85 -3.87 -2.53
C ARG A 198 -22.03 -4.18 -3.78
N GLU A 199 -21.72 -3.18 -4.60
CA GLU A 199 -20.87 -3.36 -5.77
C GLU A 199 -19.45 -3.81 -5.37
N LEU A 200 -18.86 -3.17 -4.35
CA LEU A 200 -17.57 -3.56 -3.81
C LEU A 200 -17.55 -5.00 -3.26
N ALA A 201 -18.65 -5.45 -2.65
CA ALA A 201 -18.78 -6.83 -2.17
C ALA A 201 -18.72 -7.87 -3.31
N ALA A 202 -19.18 -7.49 -4.51
CA ALA A 202 -19.20 -8.35 -5.69
C ALA A 202 -17.97 -8.18 -6.61
N MET A 203 -17.05 -7.24 -6.33
CA MET A 203 -15.97 -6.85 -7.24
C MET A 203 -14.76 -7.80 -7.20
N PRO A 204 -14.53 -8.66 -8.21
CA PRO A 204 -13.50 -9.71 -8.13
C PRO A 204 -12.06 -9.19 -8.03
N LEU A 205 -11.81 -7.96 -8.49
CA LEU A 205 -10.51 -7.30 -8.43
C LEU A 205 -10.19 -6.73 -7.04
N LEU A 206 -11.20 -6.50 -6.19
CA LEU A 206 -10.99 -6.08 -4.81
C LEU A 206 -10.51 -7.28 -3.97
N ALA A 207 -9.53 -7.03 -3.10
CA ALA A 207 -9.01 -8.06 -2.19
C ALA A 207 -10.13 -8.77 -1.41
N GLU A 208 -9.99 -10.09 -1.22
CA GLU A 208 -11.06 -10.93 -0.66
C GLU A 208 -11.54 -10.44 0.70
N ALA A 209 -10.62 -10.15 1.62
CA ALA A 209 -10.94 -9.64 2.96
C ALA A 209 -11.71 -8.29 2.92
N TRP A 210 -11.51 -7.48 1.86
CA TRP A 210 -12.24 -6.23 1.67
C TRP A 210 -13.63 -6.46 1.06
N ARG A 211 -13.78 -7.42 0.15
CA ARG A 211 -15.10 -7.87 -0.32
C ARG A 211 -15.95 -8.42 0.82
N GLU A 212 -15.39 -9.28 1.67
CA GLU A 212 -16.09 -9.83 2.83
C GLU A 212 -16.52 -8.73 3.81
N ARG A 213 -15.65 -7.73 4.04
CA ARG A 213 -16.01 -6.56 4.84
C ARG A 213 -17.15 -5.78 4.20
N ALA A 214 -17.09 -5.54 2.89
CA ALA A 214 -18.16 -4.86 2.17
C ALA A 214 -19.48 -5.62 2.27
N ALA A 215 -19.48 -6.94 2.12
CA ALA A 215 -20.66 -7.79 2.30
C ALA A 215 -21.27 -7.62 3.71
N LYS A 216 -20.44 -7.67 4.77
CA LYS A 216 -20.90 -7.46 6.15
C LYS A 216 -21.47 -6.05 6.39
N LEU A 217 -20.94 -5.04 5.70
CA LEU A 217 -21.42 -3.65 5.80
C LEU A 217 -22.69 -3.39 4.97
N ALA A 218 -22.94 -4.20 3.95
CA ALA A 218 -24.09 -4.08 3.06
C ALA A 218 -25.40 -4.56 3.71
N GLY A 219 -25.32 -5.43 4.73
CA GLY A 219 -26.46 -6.09 5.38
C GLY A 219 -26.65 -7.49 4.85
#